data_AF-A0AAJ1QN71-F1
#
_entry.id   AF-A0AAJ1QN71-F1
#
_cell.length_a   1.000
_cell.length_b   1.000
_cell.length_c   1.000
_cell.angle_alpha   90.00
_cell.angle_beta   90.00
_cell.angle_gamma   90.00
#
_symmetry.space_group_name_H-M   'P 1'
#
loop_
_entity.id
_entity.type
_entity.pdbx_description
1 polymer ?
#
loop_
_entity_poly.entity_id
_entity_poly.type
_entity_poly.pdbx_seq_one_letter_code
_entity_poly.pdbx_strand_id
1 'polypeptide(L)'
;MKKKISCALTLAAFLIGGAIIYYSISISLYTATEDLNEFPVPKNAELVQLNEQGNRYEWSRASEEDGIPYGYAMALKANGWKKGKSEGASVLYMKGNNKIDLITTTKQLEILRVK
;
A
#
# COMPACT_ATOMS: atom_id res chain seq x y z
N MET A 1 -40.70 0.10 -18.59
CA MET A 1 -39.84 0.75 -17.58
C MET A 1 -39.22 -0.24 -16.58
N LYS A 2 -40.00 -1.16 -15.98
CA LYS A 2 -39.52 -2.14 -14.98
C LYS A 2 -38.28 -2.98 -15.41
N LYS A 3 -38.24 -3.45 -16.66
CA LYS A 3 -37.09 -4.21 -17.21
C LYS A 3 -35.79 -3.38 -17.31
N LYS A 4 -35.88 -2.07 -17.59
CA LYS A 4 -34.73 -1.17 -17.68
C LYS A 4 -34.14 -0.87 -16.29
N ILE A 5 -35.00 -0.70 -15.28
CA ILE A 5 -34.61 -0.49 -13.88
C ILE A 5 -33.95 -1.76 -13.32
N SER A 6 -34.51 -2.94 -13.59
CA SER A 6 -33.91 -4.22 -13.19
C SER A 6 -32.54 -4.44 -13.84
N CYS A 7 -32.37 -4.14 -15.13
CA CYS A 7 -31.07 -4.23 -15.80
C CYS A 7 -30.04 -3.25 -15.21
N ALA A 8 -30.44 -2.01 -14.92
CA ALA A 8 -29.58 -1.02 -14.29
C ALA A 8 -29.13 -1.44 -12.88
N LEU A 9 -30.03 -2.04 -12.08
CA LEU A 9 -29.70 -2.56 -10.76
C LEU A 9 -28.71 -3.74 -10.82
N THR A 10 -28.90 -4.66 -11.77
CA THR A 10 -27.96 -5.78 -11.98
C THR A 10 -26.58 -5.27 -12.39
N LEU A 11 -26.51 -4.29 -13.29
CA LEU A 11 -25.24 -3.68 -13.71
C LEU A 11 -24.56 -2.95 -12.55
N ALA A 12 -25.31 -2.19 -11.75
CA ALA A 12 -24.77 -1.51 -10.57
C ALA A 12 -24.23 -2.52 -9.55
N ALA A 13 -24.97 -3.59 -9.26
CA ALA A 13 -24.52 -4.65 -8.36
C ALA A 13 -23.23 -5.33 -8.86
N PHE A 14 -23.12 -5.56 -10.18
CA PHE A 14 -21.91 -6.12 -10.78
C PHE A 14 -20.70 -5.19 -10.64
N LEU A 15 -20.88 -3.88 -10.88
CA LEU A 15 -19.82 -2.88 -10.72
C LEU A 15 -19.37 -2.77 -9.24
N ILE A 16 -20.32 -2.76 -8.31
CA ILE A 16 -20.04 -2.71 -6.87
C ILE A 16 -19.31 -3.98 -6.43
N GLY A 17 -19.80 -5.15 -6.84
CA GLY A 17 -19.16 -6.44 -6.56
C GLY A 17 -17.73 -6.50 -7.11
N GLY A 18 -17.53 -6.05 -8.35
CA GLY A 18 -16.20 -5.95 -8.96
C GLY A 18 -15.27 -5.03 -8.19
N ALA A 19 -15.74 -3.86 -7.74
CA ALA A 19 -14.96 -2.93 -6.94
C ALA A 19 -14.55 -3.52 -5.57
N ILE A 20 -15.46 -4.22 -4.89
CA ILE A 20 -15.18 -4.88 -3.61
C ILE A 20 -14.14 -6.00 -3.77
N ILE A 21 -14.27 -6.81 -4.83
CA ILE A 21 -13.32 -7.88 -5.15
C ILE A 21 -11.95 -7.28 -5.45
N TYR A 22 -11.89 -6.26 -6.32
CA TYR A 22 -10.64 -5.58 -6.65
C TYR A 22 -9.95 -4.97 -5.42
N TYR A 23 -10.73 -4.34 -4.53
CA TYR A 23 -10.23 -3.78 -3.28
C TYR A 23 -9.68 -4.86 -2.35
N SER A 24 -10.41 -5.98 -2.18
CA SER A 24 -9.98 -7.11 -1.36
C SER A 24 -8.69 -7.75 -1.87
N ILE A 25 -8.57 -7.94 -3.19
CA ILE A 25 -7.34 -8.44 -3.81
C ILE A 25 -6.19 -7.46 -3.60
N SER A 26 -6.45 -6.15 -3.74
CA SER A 26 -5.40 -5.15 -3.56
C SER A 26 -4.81 -5.18 -2.15
N ILE A 27 -5.62 -5.36 -1.12
CA ILE A 27 -5.13 -5.45 0.27
C ILE A 27 -4.38 -6.77 0.52
N SER A 28 -4.85 -7.88 -0.06
CA SER A 28 -4.26 -9.20 0.18
C SER A 28 -2.83 -9.37 -0.35
N LEU A 29 -2.36 -8.44 -1.18
CA LEU A 29 -0.98 -8.38 -1.68
C LEU A 29 0.04 -7.89 -0.65
N TYR A 30 -0.42 -7.37 0.48
CA TYR A 30 0.44 -6.82 1.53
C TYR A 30 0.24 -7.58 2.84
N THR A 31 1.30 -7.67 3.64
CA THR A 31 1.27 -8.28 4.97
C THR A 31 1.82 -7.30 6.00
N ALA A 32 1.11 -7.09 7.09
CA ALA A 32 1.62 -6.33 8.21
C ALA A 32 2.62 -7.19 9.00
N THR A 33 3.65 -6.58 9.54
CA THR A 33 4.62 -7.23 10.44
C THR A 33 4.76 -6.43 11.73
N GLU A 34 4.87 -7.10 12.86
CA GLU A 34 5.01 -6.42 14.17
C GLU A 34 6.30 -5.60 14.22
N ASP A 35 7.39 -6.12 13.63
CA ASP A 35 8.69 -5.45 13.57
C ASP A 35 8.65 -4.07 12.91
N LEU A 36 7.67 -3.82 12.03
CA LEU A 36 7.46 -2.56 11.34
C LEU A 36 6.18 -1.85 11.81
N ASN A 37 5.78 -2.02 13.07
CA ASN A 37 4.59 -1.36 13.64
C ASN A 37 3.29 -1.66 12.87
N GLU A 38 3.16 -2.88 12.34
CA GLU A 38 2.07 -3.30 11.45
C GLU A 38 2.03 -2.54 10.11
N PHE A 39 3.15 -1.97 9.67
CA PHE A 39 3.22 -1.35 8.35
C PHE A 39 3.08 -2.43 7.26
N PRO A 40 2.16 -2.28 6.28
CA PRO A 40 1.97 -3.27 5.23
C PRO A 40 3.22 -3.40 4.35
N VAL A 41 3.78 -4.60 4.26
CA VAL A 41 4.93 -4.95 3.40
C VAL A 41 4.41 -5.73 2.18
N PRO A 42 4.85 -5.45 0.94
CA PRO A 42 4.43 -6.22 -0.22
C PRO A 42 4.90 -7.68 -0.12
N LYS A 43 3.99 -8.65 -0.33
CA LYS A 43 4.30 -10.09 -0.23
C LYS A 43 5.29 -10.58 -1.28
N ASN A 44 5.35 -9.91 -2.42
CA ASN A 44 6.24 -10.23 -3.53
C ASN A 44 7.50 -9.34 -3.53
N ALA A 45 7.82 -8.71 -2.41
CA ALA A 45 9.08 -7.99 -2.23
C ALA A 45 10.10 -8.94 -1.55
N GLU A 46 11.29 -9.02 -2.12
CA GLU A 46 12.36 -9.88 -1.61
C GLU A 46 13.16 -9.10 -0.57
N LEU A 47 13.28 -9.64 0.65
CA LEU A 47 14.08 -9.01 1.70
C LEU A 47 15.56 -9.15 1.37
N VAL A 48 16.25 -8.02 1.17
CA VAL A 48 17.67 -8.00 0.82
C VAL A 48 18.55 -7.50 1.96
N GLN A 49 18.00 -6.75 2.93
CA GLN A 49 18.75 -6.29 4.10
C GLN A 49 17.84 -6.07 5.31
N LEU A 50 18.31 -6.54 6.47
CA LEU A 50 17.76 -6.24 7.80
C LEU A 50 18.62 -5.16 8.46
N ASN A 51 18.01 -4.06 8.90
CA ASN A 51 18.66 -3.01 9.68
C ASN A 51 17.95 -2.86 11.04
N GLU A 52 18.60 -2.23 12.02
CA GLU A 52 17.99 -2.01 13.35
C GLU A 52 16.70 -1.18 13.26
N GLN A 53 16.66 -0.20 12.35
CA GLN A 53 15.55 0.72 12.18
C GLN A 53 14.46 0.15 11.26
N GLY A 54 14.77 -0.81 10.39
CA GLY A 54 13.82 -1.34 9.42
C GLY A 54 14.49 -2.17 8.33
N ASN A 55 13.81 -2.37 7.21
CA ASN A 55 14.18 -3.38 6.22
C ASN A 55 14.27 -2.79 4.81
N ARG A 56 15.19 -3.30 4.00
CA ARG A 56 15.27 -3.03 2.56
C ARG A 56 14.83 -4.24 1.76
N TYR A 57 14.04 -3.97 0.75
CA TYR A 57 13.47 -4.98 -0.14
C TYR A 57 13.77 -4.65 -1.60
N GLU A 58 14.00 -5.69 -2.39
CA GLU A 58 13.84 -5.59 -3.84
C GLU A 58 12.36 -5.76 -4.19
N TRP A 59 11.84 -4.79 -4.92
CA TRP A 59 10.44 -4.78 -5.33
C TRP A 59 10.28 -4.05 -6.66
N SER A 60 9.99 -4.81 -7.73
CA SER A 60 9.94 -4.31 -9.11
C SER A 60 8.93 -3.19 -9.38
N ARG A 61 7.98 -2.97 -8.46
CA ARG A 61 6.96 -1.92 -8.57
C ARG A 61 7.37 -0.60 -7.90
N ALA A 62 8.50 -0.57 -7.20
CA ALA A 62 9.07 0.67 -6.68
C ALA A 62 9.74 1.46 -7.81
N SER A 63 9.50 2.76 -7.82
CA SER A 63 10.07 3.74 -8.75
C SER A 63 10.64 4.90 -7.95
N GLU A 64 11.78 5.44 -8.38
CA GLU A 64 12.32 6.66 -7.79
C GLU A 64 11.49 7.89 -8.16
N GLU A 65 11.02 7.93 -9.41
CA GLU A 65 10.25 9.06 -9.96
C GLU A 65 8.77 8.99 -9.55
N ASP A 66 8.16 7.81 -9.67
CA ASP A 66 6.73 7.63 -9.40
C ASP A 66 6.43 7.15 -7.97
N GLY A 67 7.46 6.74 -7.23
CA GLY A 67 7.33 6.22 -5.88
C GLY A 67 6.69 4.82 -5.84
N ILE A 68 5.60 4.70 -5.07
CA ILE A 68 4.84 3.47 -4.92
C ILE A 68 3.61 3.42 -5.85
N PRO A 69 3.19 2.23 -6.32
CA PRO A 69 2.00 2.10 -7.13
C PRO A 69 0.75 2.53 -6.33
N TYR A 70 -0.23 3.11 -7.02
CA TYR A 70 -1.47 3.60 -6.43
C TYR A 70 -2.18 2.56 -5.53
N GLY A 71 -2.18 1.29 -5.95
CA GLY A 71 -2.75 0.19 -5.17
C GLY A 71 -2.10 0.03 -3.78
N TYR A 72 -0.80 0.27 -3.67
CA TYR A 72 -0.10 0.23 -2.38
C TYR A 72 -0.47 1.43 -1.52
N ALA A 73 -0.52 2.63 -2.11
CA ALA A 73 -0.97 3.84 -1.40
C ALA A 73 -2.40 3.68 -0.83
N MET A 74 -3.29 3.03 -1.57
CA MET A 74 -4.64 2.69 -1.09
C MET A 74 -4.61 1.67 0.06
N ALA A 75 -3.79 0.63 -0.04
CA ALA A 75 -3.64 -0.34 1.04
C ALA A 75 -3.09 0.31 2.33
N LEU A 76 -2.11 1.22 2.22
CA LEU A 76 -1.61 1.99 3.36
C LEU A 76 -2.73 2.80 4.03
N LYS A 77 -3.50 3.55 3.23
CA LYS A 77 -4.64 4.35 3.72
C LYS A 77 -5.71 3.48 4.38
N ALA A 78 -6.03 2.33 3.78
CA ALA A 78 -6.99 1.37 4.32
C ALA A 78 -6.56 0.80 5.68
N ASN A 79 -5.25 0.62 5.88
CA ASN A 79 -4.65 0.17 7.14
C ASN A 79 -4.41 1.30 8.16
N GLY A 80 -4.95 2.50 7.89
CA GLY A 80 -4.91 3.65 8.81
C GLY A 80 -3.65 4.51 8.72
N TRP A 81 -2.76 4.25 7.75
CA TRP A 81 -1.56 5.05 7.55
C TRP A 81 -1.87 6.32 6.76
N LYS A 82 -1.48 7.47 7.35
CA LYS A 82 -1.64 8.78 6.73
C LYS A 82 -0.33 9.20 6.09
N LYS A 83 -0.37 9.57 4.81
CA LYS A 83 0.77 10.17 4.10
C LYS A 83 1.06 11.55 4.69
N GLY A 84 2.31 11.77 5.09
CA GLY A 84 2.83 13.01 5.65
C GLY A 84 3.71 13.76 4.65
N LYS A 85 4.82 14.31 5.15
CA LYS A 85 5.80 15.04 4.33
C LYS A 85 6.52 14.10 3.37
N SER A 86 6.86 14.62 2.20
CA SER A 86 7.66 13.95 1.18
C SER A 86 8.90 14.79 0.92
N GLU A 87 10.07 14.15 0.88
CA GLU A 87 11.36 14.78 0.60
C GLU A 87 12.14 13.89 -0.37
N GLY A 88 12.18 14.28 -1.65
CA GLY A 88 12.74 13.44 -2.71
C GLY A 88 12.02 12.08 -2.78
N ALA A 89 12.80 11.00 -2.72
CA ALA A 89 12.34 9.61 -2.71
C ALA A 89 11.73 9.14 -1.38
N SER A 90 11.84 9.95 -0.31
CA SER A 90 11.33 9.63 1.03
C SER A 90 9.91 10.16 1.20
N VAL A 91 9.05 9.33 1.79
CA VAL A 91 7.68 9.66 2.17
C VAL A 91 7.41 9.19 3.60
N LEU A 92 7.13 10.13 4.49
CA LEU A 92 6.77 9.83 5.87
C LEU A 92 5.29 9.38 5.96
N TYR A 93 5.04 8.27 6.64
CA TYR A 93 3.71 7.76 6.96
C TYR A 93 3.49 7.71 8.47
N MET A 94 2.28 8.03 8.91
CA MET A 94 1.92 8.12 10.34
C MET A 94 0.65 7.32 10.67
N LYS A 95 0.69 6.55 11.77
CA LYS A 95 -0.46 5.83 12.35
C LYS A 95 -0.36 5.89 13.87
N GLY A 96 -1.19 6.73 14.50
CA GLY A 96 -1.08 6.99 15.94
C GLY A 96 0.28 7.62 16.30
N ASN A 97 0.99 7.00 17.24
CA ASN A 97 2.36 7.41 17.62
C ASN A 97 3.45 6.80 16.71
N ASN A 98 3.08 5.90 15.79
CA ASN A 98 4.02 5.21 14.94
C ASN A 98 4.30 6.02 13.67
N LYS A 99 5.57 6.07 13.29
CA LYS A 99 6.06 6.73 12.08
C LYS A 99 6.93 5.79 11.27
N ILE A 100 6.73 5.80 9.97
CA ILE A 100 7.50 5.01 9.02
C ILE A 100 7.97 5.95 7.91
N ASP A 101 9.27 5.94 7.65
CA ASP A 101 9.84 6.55 6.46
C ASP A 101 9.90 5.48 5.36
N LEU A 102 9.19 5.75 4.26
CA LEU A 102 9.12 4.88 3.09
C LEU A 102 9.97 5.50 2.00
N ILE A 103 11.07 4.82 1.63
CA ILE A 103 11.99 5.30 0.61
C ILE A 103 11.87 4.38 -0.60
N THR A 104 11.69 4.97 -1.78
CA THR A 104 11.59 4.24 -3.04
C THR A 104 12.67 4.68 -4.00
N THR A 105 13.47 3.73 -4.48
CA THR A 105 14.36 3.93 -5.63
C THR A 105 13.96 2.96 -6.73
N THR A 106 14.72 2.94 -7.84
CA THR A 106 14.44 2.01 -8.94
C THR A 106 14.48 0.56 -8.46
N LYS A 107 13.30 -0.09 -8.42
CA LYS A 107 13.09 -1.48 -8.00
C LYS A 107 13.47 -1.78 -6.54
N GLN A 108 13.63 -0.78 -5.67
CA GLN A 108 13.91 -1.00 -4.25
C GLN A 108 12.96 -0.20 -3.37
N LEU A 109 12.61 -0.82 -2.24
CA LEU A 109 11.73 -0.27 -1.23
C LEU A 109 12.41 -0.39 0.14
N GLU A 110 12.59 0.72 0.84
CA GLU A 110 13.04 0.73 2.23
C GLU A 110 11.90 1.16 3.14
N ILE A 111 11.71 0.43 4.23
CA ILE A 111 10.67 0.69 5.23
C ILE A 111 11.38 0.87 6.57
N LEU A 112 11.49 2.10 7.03
CA LEU A 112 12.27 2.46 8.21
C LEU A 112 11.40 3.05 9.31
N ARG A 113 11.54 2.58 10.55
CA ARG A 113 10.89 3.18 11.72
C ARG A 113 11.58 4.49 12.07
N VAL A 114 10.77 5.52 12.28
CA VAL A 114 11.25 6.82 12.76
C VAL A 114 10.94 6.90 14.25
N LYS A 115 11.97 7.17 15.05
CA LYS A 115 11.85 7.39 16.50
C LYS A 115 11.24 8.76 16.81
#